data_AF-A0A8J8IYL3-F1
#
_entry.id   AF-A0A8J8IYL3-F1
#
_cell.length_a   1.000
_cell.length_b   1.000
_cell.length_c   1.000
_cell.angle_alpha   90.00
_cell.angle_beta   90.00
_cell.angle_gamma   90.00
#
_symmetry.space_group_name_H-M   'P 1'
#
loop_
_entity.id
_entity.type
_entity.pdbx_description
1 polymer ?
#
loop_
_entity_poly.entity_id
_entity_poly.type
_entity_poly.pdbx_seq_one_letter_code
_entity_poly.pdbx_strand_id
1 'polypeptide(L)'
;MKKLTLLLIILLATFALAERPYDTVAEATFNALKTGDYSLLEPHLDDAMKSAFKENGFKAFREDLISKYGDLQGYSFVKEGKAKEFILGYYAFEFEKANVTLRLVFREINGEYKLSGLWIDAVNAKESGLPLGIAILFPIAGGFLALLTFYLLGFKKIGGAEILLGFVLVAITLFVQPLIQNAPFLGTSIRSNSDIVARGTSFMIIVAIWLGFVAGFFQEGLKYIFCRNKYLRDALFIGVGFGLGEAILLPLIQAVQLMTVGGIPPQLTTSLLSMGERYLATLFHAGTTVVLAYSYKNGFGRKAFLTLSIAHGIVDTFAAYYQLTQSRIILLITYVLLLLVSLLLLHYGLSKVREEREEDRIVW
;
A
#
# COMPACT_ATOMS: atom_id res chain seq x y z
N MET A 1 -22.83 59.91 -17.39
CA MET A 1 -22.22 58.62 -17.78
C MET A 1 -21.10 58.16 -16.84
N LYS A 2 -20.03 58.94 -16.58
CA LYS A 2 -18.93 58.53 -15.66
C LYS A 2 -19.36 58.12 -14.24
N LYS A 3 -20.39 58.77 -13.67
CA LYS A 3 -20.94 58.41 -12.35
C LYS A 3 -21.72 57.08 -12.36
N LEU A 4 -22.31 56.71 -13.50
CA LEU A 4 -23.05 55.45 -13.65
C LEU A 4 -22.09 54.27 -13.82
N THR A 5 -20.97 54.48 -14.51
CA THR A 5 -19.91 53.47 -14.68
C THR A 5 -19.18 53.18 -13.36
N LEU A 6 -18.93 54.20 -12.54
CA LEU A 6 -18.34 54.03 -11.21
C LEU A 6 -19.31 53.30 -10.25
N LEU A 7 -20.60 53.60 -10.32
CA LEU A 7 -21.61 52.89 -9.53
C LEU A 7 -21.76 51.43 -9.95
N LEU A 8 -21.62 51.12 -11.25
CA LEU A 8 -21.65 49.76 -11.78
C LEU A 8 -20.39 48.98 -11.37
N ILE A 9 -19.21 49.62 -11.34
CA ILE A 9 -17.96 49.01 -10.86
C ILE A 9 -18.02 48.76 -9.34
N ILE A 10 -18.66 49.66 -8.57
CA ILE A 10 -18.87 49.46 -7.13
C ILE A 10 -19.94 48.38 -6.87
N LEU A 11 -21.03 48.31 -7.66
CA LEU A 11 -22.02 47.23 -7.58
C LEU A 11 -21.45 45.87 -8.02
N LEU A 12 -20.53 45.86 -8.99
CA LEU A 12 -19.81 44.65 -9.41
C LEU A 12 -18.71 44.26 -8.40
N ALA A 13 -18.12 45.23 -7.68
CA ALA A 13 -17.19 44.98 -6.59
C ALA A 13 -17.87 44.53 -5.29
N THR A 14 -19.18 44.77 -5.12
CA THR A 14 -19.99 44.21 -4.02
C THR A 14 -20.44 42.77 -4.24
N PHE A 15 -20.06 42.12 -5.35
CA PHE A 15 -19.89 40.65 -5.38
C PHE A 15 -18.57 40.23 -4.72
N ALA A 16 -18.15 40.95 -3.67
CA ALA A 16 -17.32 40.37 -2.64
C ALA A 16 -17.97 39.04 -2.25
N LEU A 17 -17.22 37.94 -2.35
CA LEU A 17 -17.62 36.62 -1.89
C LEU A 17 -18.24 36.82 -0.50
N ALA A 18 -19.56 36.72 -0.40
CA ALA A 18 -20.22 36.83 0.89
C ALA A 18 -19.63 35.72 1.76
N GLU A 19 -18.96 36.12 2.85
CA GLU A 19 -18.40 35.17 3.80
C GLU A 19 -19.52 34.24 4.25
N ARG A 20 -19.31 32.95 4.06
CA ARG A 20 -20.28 31.96 4.49
C ARG A 20 -20.19 31.87 6.01
N PRO A 21 -21.31 31.60 6.70
CA PRO A 21 -21.34 31.60 8.15
C PRO A 21 -20.46 30.51 8.80
N TYR A 22 -19.92 29.59 7.99
CA TYR A 22 -19.00 28.52 8.40
C TYR A 22 -17.58 28.67 7.81
N ASP A 23 -17.26 29.76 7.11
CA ASP A 23 -15.92 29.96 6.53
C ASP A 23 -14.84 30.04 7.64
N THR A 24 -15.19 30.53 8.83
CA THR A 24 -14.31 30.53 10.02
C THR A 24 -13.89 29.13 10.45
N VAL A 25 -14.81 28.15 10.36
CA VAL A 25 -14.52 26.75 10.66
C VAL A 25 -13.61 26.13 9.60
N ALA A 26 -13.82 26.48 8.33
CA ALA A 26 -12.98 26.03 7.24
C ALA A 26 -11.56 26.60 7.34
N GLU A 27 -11.43 27.88 7.68
CA GLU A 27 -10.14 28.54 7.94
C GLU A 27 -9.41 27.91 9.14
N ALA A 28 -10.12 27.67 10.25
CA ALA A 28 -9.56 26.97 11.41
C ALA A 28 -9.06 25.56 11.02
N THR A 29 -9.80 24.83 10.20
CA THR A 29 -9.40 23.53 9.66
C THR A 29 -8.12 23.63 8.84
N PHE A 30 -8.02 24.63 7.95
CA PHE A 30 -6.83 24.88 7.16
C PHE A 30 -5.62 25.23 8.03
N ASN A 31 -5.76 26.17 8.96
CA ASN A 31 -4.67 26.61 9.81
C ASN A 31 -4.19 25.49 10.74
N ALA A 32 -5.10 24.69 11.28
CA ALA A 32 -4.75 23.49 12.03
C ALA A 32 -3.95 22.52 11.15
N LEU A 33 -4.47 22.15 9.97
CA LEU A 33 -3.77 21.23 9.05
C LEU A 33 -2.41 21.75 8.61
N LYS A 34 -2.26 23.06 8.40
CA LYS A 34 -0.99 23.69 8.00
C LYS A 34 0.04 23.64 9.12
N THR A 35 -0.33 24.11 10.31
CA THR A 35 0.58 24.25 11.47
C THR A 35 0.79 22.96 12.25
N GLY A 36 -0.15 22.01 12.16
CA GLY A 36 -0.19 20.83 13.02
C GLY A 36 -0.77 21.08 14.41
N ASP A 37 -1.34 22.27 14.66
CA ASP A 37 -1.92 22.63 15.94
C ASP A 37 -3.43 22.27 16.00
N TYR A 38 -3.75 21.20 16.72
CA TYR A 38 -5.13 20.75 16.90
C TYR A 38 -5.98 21.74 17.71
N SER A 39 -5.37 22.56 18.58
CA SER A 39 -6.10 23.51 19.42
C SER A 39 -6.82 24.60 18.60
N LEU A 40 -6.38 24.83 17.36
CA LEU A 40 -7.04 25.73 16.42
C LEU A 40 -8.35 25.13 15.88
N LEU A 41 -8.46 23.80 15.78
CA LEU A 41 -9.63 23.11 15.23
C LEU A 41 -10.64 22.71 16.30
N GLU A 42 -10.16 22.25 17.47
CA GLU A 42 -11.00 21.69 18.54
C GLU A 42 -12.22 22.55 18.94
N PRO A 43 -12.13 23.88 19.08
CA PRO A 43 -13.28 24.72 19.45
C PRO A 43 -14.41 24.72 18.42
N HIS A 44 -14.09 24.38 17.17
CA HIS A 44 -15.02 24.36 16.06
C HIS A 44 -15.63 22.98 15.80
N LEU A 45 -15.22 21.95 16.53
CA LEU A 45 -15.79 20.60 16.42
C LEU A 45 -17.05 20.48 17.28
N ASP A 46 -18.04 19.71 16.81
CA ASP A 46 -19.13 19.27 17.68
C ASP A 46 -18.68 18.15 18.64
N ASP A 47 -19.49 17.82 19.64
CA ASP A 47 -19.11 16.87 20.69
C ASP A 47 -18.82 15.46 20.14
N ALA A 48 -19.54 15.05 19.10
CA ALA A 48 -19.33 13.76 18.45
C ALA A 48 -17.97 13.74 17.73
N MET A 49 -17.65 14.80 17.00
CA MET A 49 -16.39 14.97 16.28
C MET A 49 -15.21 15.14 17.24
N LYS A 50 -15.35 15.86 18.36
CA LYS A 50 -14.31 15.92 19.42
C LYS A 50 -13.99 14.54 19.99
N SER A 51 -15.00 13.69 20.15
CA SER A 51 -14.81 12.32 20.64
C SER A 51 -14.14 11.43 19.60
N ALA A 52 -14.52 11.57 18.32
CA ALA A 52 -14.04 10.74 17.22
C ALA A 52 -12.69 11.18 16.63
N PHE A 53 -12.39 12.47 16.64
CA PHE A 53 -11.26 13.09 15.95
C PHE A 53 -10.38 13.91 16.90
N LYS A 54 -9.91 13.23 17.96
CA LYS A 54 -9.00 13.78 18.97
C LYS A 54 -7.65 14.16 18.37
N GLU A 55 -6.83 14.89 19.13
CA GLU A 55 -5.50 15.37 18.72
C GLU A 55 -4.64 14.28 18.03
N ASN A 56 -4.58 13.06 18.58
CA ASN A 56 -3.83 11.96 17.96
C ASN A 56 -4.39 11.56 16.59
N GLY A 57 -5.72 11.50 16.46
CA GLY A 57 -6.39 11.20 15.18
C GLY A 57 -6.19 12.33 14.17
N PHE A 58 -6.19 13.58 14.63
CA PHE A 58 -5.85 14.73 13.80
C PHE A 58 -4.40 14.70 13.30
N LYS A 59 -3.43 14.45 14.19
CA LYS A 59 -2.01 14.33 13.82
C LYS A 59 -1.80 13.22 12.80
N ALA A 60 -2.37 12.04 13.06
CA ALA A 60 -2.36 10.90 12.15
C ALA A 60 -2.95 11.24 10.77
N PHE A 61 -4.11 11.91 10.73
CA PHE A 61 -4.74 12.34 9.48
C PHE A 61 -3.89 13.35 8.72
N ARG A 62 -3.34 14.35 9.41
CA ARG A 62 -2.45 15.35 8.82
C ARG A 62 -1.17 14.71 8.26
N GLU A 63 -0.53 13.83 9.02
CA GLU A 63 0.66 13.11 8.59
C GLU A 63 0.39 12.22 7.36
N ASP A 64 -0.77 11.57 7.30
CA ASP A 64 -1.21 10.81 6.12
C ASP A 64 -1.36 11.72 4.89
N LEU A 65 -1.99 12.89 5.03
CA LEU A 65 -2.10 13.86 3.93
C LEU A 65 -0.74 14.38 3.48
N ILE A 66 0.12 14.79 4.42
CA ILE A 66 1.44 15.37 4.10
C ILE A 66 2.37 14.33 3.48
N SER A 67 2.39 13.11 4.01
CA SER A 67 3.22 12.03 3.45
C SER A 67 2.83 11.69 2.01
N LYS A 68 1.53 11.71 1.69
CA LYS A 68 1.01 11.43 0.35
C LYS A 68 1.16 12.60 -0.60
N TYR A 69 0.73 13.79 -0.19
CA TYR A 69 0.50 14.92 -1.08
C TYR A 69 1.54 16.04 -0.96
N GLY A 70 2.47 15.96 0.00
CA GLY A 70 3.47 16.99 0.29
C GLY A 70 2.93 18.07 1.24
N ASP A 71 3.63 19.19 1.37
CA ASP A 71 3.21 20.26 2.28
C ASP A 71 1.94 20.99 1.80
N LEU A 72 1.12 21.46 2.74
CA LEU A 72 -0.11 22.21 2.46
C LEU A 72 0.21 23.69 2.17
N GLN A 73 -0.16 24.17 0.99
CA GLN A 73 0.17 25.49 0.47
C GLN A 73 -0.99 26.48 0.66
N GLY A 74 -2.21 26.08 0.31
CA GLY A 74 -3.40 26.93 0.29
C GLY A 74 -4.72 26.15 0.32
N TYR A 75 -5.83 26.86 0.31
CA TYR A 75 -7.15 26.27 0.12
C TYR A 75 -8.10 27.24 -0.59
N SER A 76 -9.08 26.70 -1.32
CA SER A 76 -10.12 27.48 -1.98
C SER A 76 -11.47 26.78 -1.89
N PHE A 77 -12.55 27.53 -1.76
CA PHE A 77 -13.89 26.97 -1.84
C PHE A 77 -14.22 26.52 -3.27
N VAL A 78 -14.88 25.36 -3.39
CA VAL A 78 -15.28 24.76 -4.66
C VAL A 78 -16.79 24.86 -4.85
N LYS A 79 -17.56 24.29 -3.91
CA LYS A 79 -19.02 24.24 -3.98
C LYS A 79 -19.64 23.98 -2.62
N GLU A 80 -20.92 24.25 -2.51
CA GLU A 80 -21.75 23.94 -1.35
C GLU A 80 -22.82 22.94 -1.76
N GLY A 81 -23.13 22.02 -0.86
CA GLY A 81 -24.30 21.16 -0.93
C GLY A 81 -25.06 21.17 0.39
N LYS A 82 -26.24 20.56 0.41
CA LYS A 82 -27.05 20.41 1.62
C LYS A 82 -27.57 18.99 1.71
N ALA A 83 -27.48 18.39 2.89
CA ALA A 83 -28.02 17.07 3.17
C ALA A 83 -28.77 17.11 4.50
N LYS A 84 -30.10 17.16 4.44
CA LYS A 84 -30.97 17.36 5.62
C LYS A 84 -30.57 18.63 6.39
N GLU A 85 -30.22 18.49 7.67
CA GLU A 85 -29.74 19.56 8.55
C GLU A 85 -28.26 19.93 8.36
N PHE A 86 -27.52 19.20 7.54
CA PHE A 86 -26.10 19.43 7.33
C PHE A 86 -25.83 20.27 6.08
N ILE A 87 -24.86 21.18 6.19
CA ILE A 87 -24.27 21.89 5.07
C ILE A 87 -22.97 21.18 4.68
N LEU A 88 -22.77 20.93 3.40
CA LEU A 88 -21.61 20.24 2.86
C LEU A 88 -20.75 21.26 2.12
N GLY A 89 -19.70 21.78 2.75
CA GLY A 89 -18.74 22.66 2.08
C GLY A 89 -17.61 21.86 1.46
N TYR A 90 -17.39 22.04 0.17
CA TYR A 90 -16.31 21.40 -0.56
C TYR A 90 -15.20 22.40 -0.78
N TYR A 91 -14.01 22.10 -0.26
CA TYR A 91 -12.84 22.96 -0.35
C TYR A 91 -11.69 22.20 -1.00
N ALA A 92 -11.05 22.79 -1.99
CA ALA A 92 -9.82 22.27 -2.57
C ALA A 92 -8.65 22.75 -1.70
N PHE A 93 -8.00 21.81 -1.01
CA PHE A 93 -6.76 22.04 -0.28
C PHE A 93 -5.59 21.78 -1.24
N GLU A 94 -4.77 22.79 -1.45
CA GLU A 94 -3.65 22.77 -2.38
C GLU A 94 -2.40 22.25 -1.69
N PHE A 95 -2.03 21.01 -1.95
CA PHE A 95 -0.76 20.43 -1.52
C PHE A 95 0.28 20.52 -2.64
N GLU A 96 1.56 20.35 -2.32
CA GLU A 96 2.65 20.37 -3.30
C GLU A 96 2.42 19.46 -4.52
N LYS A 97 1.91 18.24 -4.30
CA LYS A 97 1.76 17.21 -5.33
C LYS A 97 0.34 17.03 -5.83
N ALA A 98 -0.67 17.56 -5.14
CA ALA A 98 -2.08 17.36 -5.49
C ALA A 98 -3.00 18.44 -4.90
N ASN A 99 -4.13 18.67 -5.55
CA ASN A 99 -5.27 19.38 -4.99
C ASN A 99 -6.24 18.35 -4.41
N VAL A 100 -6.40 18.34 -3.09
CA VAL A 100 -7.29 17.42 -2.37
C VAL A 100 -8.57 18.16 -2.03
N THR A 101 -9.70 17.73 -2.61
CA THR A 101 -11.00 18.26 -2.24
C THR A 101 -11.47 17.60 -0.95
N LEU A 102 -11.51 18.37 0.14
CA LEU A 102 -12.11 17.95 1.40
C LEU A 102 -13.57 18.41 1.44
N ARG A 103 -14.45 17.48 1.79
CA ARG A 103 -15.84 17.75 2.14
C ARG A 103 -15.93 17.94 3.65
N LEU A 104 -16.15 19.18 4.06
CA LEU A 104 -16.40 19.59 5.43
C LEU A 104 -17.91 19.62 5.67
N VAL A 105 -18.36 18.89 6.68
CA VAL A 105 -19.78 18.77 7.01
C VAL A 105 -20.08 19.60 8.23
N PHE A 106 -20.92 20.60 8.05
CA PHE A 106 -21.27 21.58 9.07
C PHE A 106 -22.68 21.35 9.58
N ARG A 107 -22.86 21.60 10.87
CA ARG A 107 -24.15 21.63 11.54
C ARG A 107 -24.24 22.89 12.39
N GLU A 108 -25.39 23.54 12.38
CA GLU A 108 -25.66 24.65 13.28
C GLU A 108 -26.08 24.11 14.66
N ILE A 109 -25.38 24.54 15.71
CA ILE A 109 -25.63 24.18 17.11
C ILE A 109 -25.60 25.47 17.92
N ASN A 110 -26.72 25.81 18.57
CA ASN A 110 -26.87 27.03 19.38
C ASN A 110 -26.50 28.33 18.62
N GLY A 111 -26.78 28.40 17.33
CA GLY A 111 -26.48 29.57 16.49
C GLY A 111 -25.03 29.65 15.99
N GLU A 112 -24.19 28.66 16.29
CA GLU A 112 -22.83 28.53 15.76
C GLU A 112 -22.71 27.33 14.83
N TYR A 113 -21.99 27.49 13.71
CA TYR A 113 -21.65 26.37 12.84
C TYR A 113 -20.48 25.59 13.44
N LYS A 114 -20.66 24.28 13.60
CA LYS A 114 -19.64 23.32 14.05
C LYS A 114 -19.36 22.30 12.96
N LEU A 115 -18.14 21.78 12.94
CA LEU A 115 -17.72 20.68 12.09
C LEU A 115 -18.20 19.36 12.70
N SER A 116 -19.10 18.69 11.97
CA SER A 116 -19.67 17.38 12.31
C SER A 116 -19.05 16.23 11.53
N GLY A 117 -18.19 16.53 10.54
CA GLY A 117 -17.42 15.50 9.86
C GLY A 117 -16.54 16.03 8.74
N LEU A 118 -15.60 15.19 8.31
CA LEU A 118 -14.57 15.51 7.33
C LEU A 118 -14.27 14.28 6.46
N TRP A 119 -14.26 14.46 5.13
CA TRP A 119 -13.95 13.40 4.16
C TRP A 119 -13.08 13.93 3.01
N ILE A 120 -12.23 13.06 2.47
CA ILE A 120 -11.61 13.28 1.15
C ILE A 120 -12.66 12.92 0.10
N ASP A 121 -13.06 13.91 -0.71
CA ASP A 121 -14.06 13.75 -1.77
C ASP A 121 -13.40 13.48 -3.13
N ALA A 122 -12.28 14.15 -3.41
CA ALA A 122 -11.51 13.96 -4.64
C ALA A 122 -10.03 14.30 -4.44
N VAL A 123 -9.17 13.70 -5.26
CA VAL A 123 -7.74 14.01 -5.31
C VAL A 123 -7.35 14.26 -6.77
N ASN A 124 -6.88 15.47 -7.06
CA ASN A 124 -6.41 15.85 -8.38
C ASN A 124 -4.89 16.05 -8.32
N ALA A 125 -4.12 15.08 -8.82
CA ALA A 125 -2.66 15.18 -8.85
C ALA A 125 -2.20 16.36 -9.73
N LYS A 126 -1.21 17.12 -9.26
CA LYS A 126 -0.59 18.23 -10.01
C LYS A 126 0.39 17.71 -11.06
N GLU A 127 1.01 16.57 -10.80
CA GLU A 127 1.86 15.86 -11.76
C GLU A 127 1.06 14.79 -12.49
N SER A 128 1.23 14.72 -13.81
CA SER A 128 0.70 13.61 -14.61
C SER A 128 1.50 12.33 -14.32
N GLY A 129 0.98 11.49 -13.44
CA GLY A 129 1.45 10.10 -13.32
C GLY A 129 1.04 9.27 -14.54
N LEU A 130 1.49 8.02 -14.59
CA LEU A 130 1.03 7.09 -15.61
C LEU A 130 -0.46 6.79 -15.43
N PRO A 131 -1.24 6.65 -16.53
CA PRO A 131 -2.57 6.10 -16.45
C PRO A 131 -2.55 4.78 -15.66
N LEU A 132 -3.48 4.60 -14.73
CA LEU A 132 -3.45 3.46 -13.81
C LEU A 132 -3.40 2.11 -14.55
N GLY A 133 -4.13 1.99 -15.66
CA GLY A 133 -4.11 0.81 -16.52
C GLY A 133 -2.75 0.51 -17.15
N ILE A 134 -1.91 1.52 -17.39
CA ILE A 134 -0.53 1.35 -17.84
C ILE A 134 0.38 1.03 -16.65
N ALA A 135 0.21 1.72 -15.52
CA ALA A 135 1.03 1.53 -14.34
C ALA A 135 0.99 0.09 -13.81
N ILE A 136 -0.17 -0.57 -13.85
CA ILE A 136 -0.32 -1.97 -13.41
C ILE A 136 0.39 -2.99 -14.32
N LEU A 137 0.67 -2.64 -15.59
CA LEU A 137 1.34 -3.56 -16.51
C LEU A 137 2.81 -3.78 -16.14
N PHE A 138 3.44 -2.82 -15.46
CA PHE A 138 4.83 -2.91 -15.05
C PHE A 138 5.10 -4.04 -14.03
N PRO A 139 4.42 -4.11 -12.87
CA PRO A 139 4.59 -5.23 -11.95
C PRO A 139 4.25 -6.57 -12.59
N ILE A 140 3.18 -6.63 -13.40
CA ILE A 140 2.79 -7.84 -14.15
C ILE A 140 3.92 -8.27 -15.08
N ALA A 141 4.47 -7.35 -15.87
CA ALA A 141 5.61 -7.61 -16.74
C ALA A 141 6.82 -8.12 -15.96
N GLY A 142 7.06 -7.61 -14.75
CA GLY A 142 8.12 -8.10 -13.85
C GLY A 142 8.01 -9.60 -13.57
N GLY A 143 6.81 -10.07 -13.20
CA GLY A 143 6.57 -11.51 -13.01
C GLY A 143 6.77 -12.33 -14.29
N PHE A 144 6.27 -11.85 -15.43
CA PHE A 144 6.45 -12.54 -16.71
C PHE A 144 7.91 -12.54 -17.20
N LEU A 145 8.69 -11.50 -16.89
CA LEU A 145 10.14 -11.47 -17.16
C LEU A 145 10.88 -12.54 -16.35
N ALA A 146 10.44 -12.83 -15.12
CA ALA A 146 11.00 -13.92 -14.33
C ALA A 146 10.66 -15.29 -14.93
N LEU A 147 9.41 -15.50 -15.38
CA LEU A 147 9.03 -16.70 -16.12
C LEU A 147 9.87 -16.86 -17.40
N LEU A 148 10.05 -15.78 -18.18
CA LEU A 148 10.90 -15.76 -19.36
C LEU A 148 12.36 -16.09 -19.00
N THR A 149 12.86 -15.61 -17.87
CA THR A 149 14.21 -15.94 -17.38
C THR A 149 14.35 -17.45 -17.19
N PHE A 150 13.41 -18.13 -16.54
CA PHE A 150 13.47 -19.59 -16.39
C PHE A 150 13.34 -20.32 -17.73
N TYR A 151 12.52 -19.84 -18.65
CA TYR A 151 12.43 -20.40 -20.00
C TYR A 151 13.79 -20.33 -20.74
N LEU A 152 14.45 -19.17 -20.69
CA LEU A 152 15.78 -18.95 -21.29
C LEU A 152 16.89 -19.76 -20.61
N LEU A 153 16.76 -20.03 -19.31
CA LEU A 153 17.69 -20.89 -18.55
C LEU A 153 17.52 -22.40 -18.81
N GLY A 154 16.63 -22.79 -19.73
CA GLY A 154 16.47 -24.15 -20.22
C GLY A 154 15.21 -24.88 -19.75
N PHE A 155 14.38 -24.27 -18.89
CA PHE A 155 13.16 -24.89 -18.38
C PHE A 155 11.99 -24.75 -19.37
N LYS A 156 12.13 -25.28 -20.59
CA LYS A 156 11.22 -25.01 -21.72
C LYS A 156 9.82 -25.62 -21.59
N LYS A 157 9.65 -26.78 -20.94
CA LYS A 157 8.31 -27.33 -20.65
C LYS A 157 7.79 -26.66 -19.37
N ILE A 158 6.83 -25.77 -19.53
CA ILE A 158 6.24 -24.99 -18.44
C ILE A 158 5.21 -25.84 -17.69
N GLY A 159 5.31 -25.90 -16.37
CA GLY A 159 4.35 -26.60 -15.49
C GLY A 159 3.10 -25.76 -15.27
N GLY A 160 2.16 -25.77 -16.21
CA GLY A 160 0.95 -24.92 -16.13
C GLY A 160 0.07 -25.21 -14.91
N ALA A 161 -0.08 -26.49 -14.54
CA ALA A 161 -0.84 -26.89 -13.36
C ALA A 161 -0.14 -26.44 -12.07
N GLU A 162 1.19 -26.52 -12.02
CA GLU A 162 2.02 -26.07 -10.92
C GLU A 162 1.98 -24.55 -10.76
N ILE A 163 2.05 -23.81 -11.87
CA ILE A 163 1.87 -22.35 -11.89
C ILE A 163 0.50 -21.98 -11.32
N LEU A 164 -0.57 -22.65 -11.78
CA LEU A 164 -1.92 -22.41 -11.27
C LEU A 164 -2.02 -22.71 -9.77
N LEU A 165 -1.42 -23.80 -9.30
CA LEU A 165 -1.36 -24.12 -7.88
C LEU A 165 -0.67 -23.00 -7.10
N GLY A 166 0.51 -22.55 -7.54
CA GLY A 166 1.22 -21.43 -6.93
C GLY A 166 0.39 -20.14 -6.85
N PHE A 167 -0.32 -19.82 -7.94
CA PHE A 167 -1.23 -18.67 -8.00
C PHE A 167 -2.35 -18.77 -6.94
N VAL A 168 -2.97 -19.95 -6.82
CA VAL A 168 -4.00 -20.20 -5.80
C VAL A 168 -3.44 -20.07 -4.38
N LEU A 169 -2.21 -20.53 -4.13
CA LEU A 169 -1.58 -20.37 -2.81
C LEU A 169 -1.36 -18.89 -2.45
N VAL A 170 -1.02 -18.02 -3.41
CA VAL A 170 -1.00 -16.57 -3.17
C VAL A 170 -2.38 -16.03 -2.88
N ALA A 171 -3.41 -16.42 -3.64
CA ALA A 171 -4.76 -15.94 -3.38
C ALA A 171 -5.20 -16.28 -1.93
N ILE A 172 -4.88 -17.48 -1.44
CA ILE A 172 -5.09 -17.87 -0.03
C ILE A 172 -4.29 -16.97 0.91
N THR A 173 -3.03 -16.70 0.57
CA THR A 173 -2.15 -15.81 1.34
C THR A 173 -2.75 -14.43 1.48
N LEU A 174 -3.18 -13.81 0.38
CA LEU A 174 -3.75 -12.47 0.39
C LEU A 174 -5.07 -12.39 1.18
N PHE A 175 -5.77 -13.49 1.36
CA PHE A 175 -7.01 -13.53 2.15
C PHE A 175 -6.77 -13.83 3.63
N VAL A 176 -5.94 -14.83 3.94
CA VAL A 176 -5.77 -15.37 5.31
C VAL A 176 -4.67 -14.67 6.07
N GLN A 177 -3.53 -14.39 5.43
CA GLN A 177 -2.37 -13.79 6.09
C GLN A 177 -2.70 -12.45 6.74
N PRO A 178 -3.45 -11.51 6.11
CA PRO A 178 -3.82 -10.26 6.76
C PRO A 178 -4.65 -10.44 8.03
N LEU A 179 -5.49 -11.48 8.12
CA LEU A 179 -6.28 -11.74 9.33
C LEU A 179 -5.38 -12.12 10.50
N ILE A 180 -4.36 -12.95 10.24
CA ILE A 180 -3.38 -13.36 11.25
C ILE A 180 -2.49 -12.16 11.62
N GLN A 181 -2.00 -11.42 10.64
CA GLN A 181 -1.17 -10.24 10.85
C GLN A 181 -1.88 -9.16 11.66
N ASN A 182 -3.19 -8.97 11.46
CA ASN A 182 -3.99 -8.00 12.19
C ASN A 182 -4.52 -8.50 13.53
N ALA A 183 -4.43 -9.80 13.83
CA ALA A 183 -4.97 -10.38 15.07
C ALA A 183 -4.47 -9.69 16.35
N PRO A 184 -3.18 -9.34 16.52
CA PRO A 184 -2.70 -8.64 17.72
C PRO A 184 -3.24 -7.21 17.88
N PHE A 185 -3.78 -6.62 16.80
CA PHE A 185 -4.38 -5.29 16.85
C PHE A 185 -5.87 -5.35 17.21
N LEU A 186 -6.50 -6.52 17.12
CA LEU A 186 -7.89 -6.71 17.53
C LEU A 186 -8.04 -6.42 19.03
N GLY A 187 -9.04 -5.60 19.37
CA GLY A 187 -9.28 -5.18 20.76
C GLY A 187 -8.31 -4.09 21.27
N THR A 188 -7.39 -3.62 20.43
CA THR A 188 -6.57 -2.43 20.72
C THR A 188 -7.17 -1.18 20.06
N SER A 189 -6.61 0.01 20.36
CA SER A 189 -6.97 1.25 19.64
C SER A 189 -6.29 1.40 18.28
N ILE A 190 -5.52 0.41 17.81
CA ILE A 190 -4.81 0.46 16.53
C ILE A 190 -5.75 0.01 15.42
N ARG A 191 -6.09 0.91 14.50
CA ARG A 191 -6.98 0.64 13.36
C ARG A 191 -6.34 0.95 12.01
N SER A 192 -5.17 1.59 12.02
CA SER A 192 -4.50 2.08 10.82
C SER A 192 -2.98 2.12 10.99
N ASN A 193 -2.26 2.27 9.87
CA ASN A 193 -0.81 2.47 9.89
C ASN A 193 -0.41 3.76 10.62
N SER A 194 -1.23 4.81 10.56
CA SER A 194 -0.95 6.06 11.26
C SER A 194 -1.04 5.90 12.79
N ASP A 195 -1.92 5.04 13.30
CA ASP A 195 -1.93 4.68 14.72
C ASP A 195 -0.65 3.95 15.17
N ILE A 196 -0.05 3.18 14.26
CA ILE A 196 1.24 2.50 14.50
C ILE A 196 2.38 3.53 14.51
N VAL A 197 2.40 4.45 13.55
CA VAL A 197 3.40 5.52 13.45
C VAL A 197 3.33 6.45 14.67
N ALA A 198 2.13 6.83 15.12
CA ALA A 198 1.92 7.71 16.27
C ALA A 198 2.46 7.13 17.59
N ARG A 199 2.66 5.81 17.69
CA ARG A 199 3.25 5.14 18.86
C ARG A 199 4.78 5.16 18.87
N GLY A 200 5.39 5.73 17.83
CA GLY A 200 6.82 5.95 17.72
C GLY A 200 7.61 4.77 17.15
N THR A 201 8.90 5.04 16.91
CA THR A 201 9.81 4.17 16.15
C THR A 201 9.95 2.75 16.71
N SER A 202 10.11 2.61 18.03
CA SER A 202 10.24 1.28 18.65
C SER A 202 9.01 0.42 18.42
N PHE A 203 7.82 1.02 18.45
CA PHE A 203 6.58 0.30 18.16
C PHE A 203 6.47 -0.08 16.68
N MET A 204 6.84 0.83 15.76
CA MET A 204 6.91 0.54 14.33
C MET A 204 7.85 -0.64 14.02
N ILE A 205 9.01 -0.71 14.66
CA ILE A 205 9.98 -1.81 14.47
C ILE A 205 9.37 -3.15 14.92
N ILE A 206 8.75 -3.20 16.11
CA ILE A 206 8.12 -4.42 16.63
C ILE A 206 7.00 -4.88 15.69
N VAL A 207 6.16 -3.96 15.23
CA VAL A 207 5.09 -4.26 14.27
C VAL A 207 5.67 -4.78 12.95
N ALA A 208 6.68 -4.12 12.39
CA ALA A 208 7.31 -4.56 11.15
C ALA A 208 7.90 -5.98 11.25
N ILE A 209 8.56 -6.30 12.37
CA ILE A 209 9.07 -7.65 12.66
C ILE A 209 7.91 -8.65 12.71
N TRP A 210 6.85 -8.34 13.44
CA TRP A 210 5.66 -9.20 13.50
C TRP A 210 5.07 -9.47 12.11
N LEU A 211 4.83 -8.41 11.34
CA LEU A 211 4.25 -8.51 10.00
C LEU A 211 5.15 -9.36 9.09
N GLY A 212 6.46 -9.09 9.09
CA GLY A 212 7.42 -9.80 8.26
C GLY A 212 7.49 -11.29 8.59
N PHE A 213 7.68 -11.64 9.86
CA PHE A 213 7.79 -13.04 10.26
C PHE A 213 6.50 -13.83 10.07
N VAL A 214 5.33 -13.23 10.31
CA VAL A 214 4.05 -13.90 9.99
C VAL A 214 3.95 -14.19 8.49
N ALA A 215 4.35 -13.25 7.62
CA ALA A 215 4.37 -13.47 6.18
C ALA A 215 5.33 -14.60 5.81
N GLY A 216 6.58 -14.55 6.29
CA GLY A 216 7.57 -15.59 6.03
C GLY A 216 7.12 -16.99 6.45
N PHE A 217 6.66 -17.17 7.69
CA PHE A 217 6.20 -18.48 8.17
C PHE A 217 4.94 -18.96 7.45
N PHE A 218 3.99 -18.07 7.15
CA PHE A 218 2.74 -18.44 6.50
C PHE A 218 2.99 -18.86 5.04
N GLN A 219 3.72 -18.04 4.27
CA GLN A 219 3.96 -18.30 2.85
C GLN A 219 4.91 -19.47 2.63
N GLU A 220 6.02 -19.56 3.37
CA GLU A 220 6.90 -20.74 3.30
C GLU A 220 6.20 -21.99 3.81
N GLY A 221 5.28 -21.85 4.79
CA GLY A 221 4.51 -22.95 5.34
C GLY A 221 3.56 -23.55 4.30
N LEU A 222 2.80 -22.70 3.61
CA LEU A 222 1.97 -23.11 2.48
C LEU A 222 2.82 -23.79 1.40
N LYS A 223 3.88 -23.13 0.93
CA LYS A 223 4.75 -23.70 -0.12
C LYS A 223 5.31 -25.05 0.31
N TYR A 224 5.84 -25.17 1.53
CA TYR A 224 6.39 -26.42 2.05
C TYR A 224 5.37 -27.56 2.05
N ILE A 225 4.13 -27.31 2.45
CA ILE A 225 3.06 -28.33 2.46
C ILE A 225 2.77 -28.85 1.05
N PHE A 226 2.73 -27.96 0.06
CA PHE A 226 2.32 -28.29 -1.31
C PHE A 226 3.48 -28.70 -2.24
N CYS A 227 4.73 -28.39 -1.88
CA CYS A 227 5.91 -28.73 -2.69
C CYS A 227 6.73 -29.89 -2.13
N ARG A 228 6.63 -30.21 -0.81
CA ARG A 228 7.26 -31.41 -0.26
C ARG A 228 6.68 -32.64 -0.98
N ASN A 229 7.52 -33.54 -1.47
CA ASN A 229 7.17 -34.68 -2.34
C ASN A 229 6.97 -34.39 -3.84
N LYS A 230 7.07 -33.14 -4.30
CA LYS A 230 7.04 -32.84 -5.75
C LYS A 230 8.43 -33.00 -6.37
N TYR A 231 8.49 -33.19 -7.69
CA TYR A 231 9.74 -33.01 -8.44
C TYR A 231 10.22 -31.58 -8.29
N LEU A 232 11.53 -31.37 -8.30
CA LEU A 232 12.13 -30.05 -8.11
C LEU A 232 11.70 -29.08 -9.21
N ARG A 233 11.52 -29.58 -10.43
CA ARG A 233 10.95 -28.78 -11.52
C ARG A 233 9.50 -28.37 -11.25
N ASP A 234 8.69 -29.27 -10.71
CA ASP A 234 7.30 -28.96 -10.38
C ASP A 234 7.26 -27.92 -9.25
N ALA A 235 8.11 -28.10 -8.23
CA ALA A 235 8.30 -27.15 -7.14
C ALA A 235 8.77 -25.77 -7.66
N LEU A 236 9.68 -25.72 -8.64
CA LEU A 236 10.10 -24.48 -9.30
C LEU A 236 8.88 -23.75 -9.87
N PHE A 237 8.02 -24.44 -10.62
CA PHE A 237 6.85 -23.83 -11.25
C PHE A 237 5.73 -23.47 -10.26
N ILE A 238 5.60 -24.19 -9.13
CA ILE A 238 4.77 -23.74 -8.01
C ILE A 238 5.27 -22.39 -7.49
N GLY A 239 6.57 -22.25 -7.26
CA GLY A 239 7.16 -21.00 -6.79
C GLY A 239 7.03 -19.86 -7.81
N VAL A 240 7.22 -20.14 -9.10
CA VAL A 240 6.96 -19.15 -10.18
C VAL A 240 5.50 -18.73 -10.21
N GLY A 241 4.57 -19.68 -10.07
CA GLY A 241 3.14 -19.40 -9.98
C GLY A 241 2.77 -18.51 -8.79
N PHE A 242 3.41 -18.75 -7.65
CA PHE A 242 3.28 -17.91 -6.47
C PHE A 242 3.73 -16.47 -6.80
N GLY A 243 4.95 -16.29 -7.30
CA GLY A 243 5.45 -14.96 -7.69
C GLY A 243 4.62 -14.24 -8.75
N LEU A 244 4.16 -14.95 -9.78
CA LEU A 244 3.24 -14.42 -10.80
C LEU A 244 1.91 -13.99 -10.19
N GLY A 245 1.39 -14.78 -9.24
CA GLY A 245 0.20 -14.45 -8.47
C GLY A 245 0.35 -13.13 -7.75
N GLU A 246 1.47 -12.89 -7.07
CA GLU A 246 1.73 -11.61 -6.41
C GLU A 246 1.87 -10.46 -7.43
N ALA A 247 2.60 -10.71 -8.53
CA ALA A 247 2.83 -9.74 -9.59
C ALA A 247 1.55 -9.28 -10.29
N ILE A 248 0.47 -10.07 -10.21
CA ILE A 248 -0.84 -9.78 -10.80
C ILE A 248 -1.82 -9.27 -9.74
N LEU A 249 -2.01 -10.00 -8.64
CA LEU A 249 -3.07 -9.73 -7.68
C LEU A 249 -2.79 -8.48 -6.84
N LEU A 250 -1.55 -8.26 -6.39
CA LEU A 250 -1.21 -7.08 -5.59
C LEU A 250 -1.44 -5.75 -6.32
N PRO A 251 -0.94 -5.53 -7.56
CA PRO A 251 -1.19 -4.26 -8.25
C PRO A 251 -2.67 -4.06 -8.60
N LEU A 252 -3.44 -5.13 -8.83
CA LEU A 252 -4.89 -5.02 -9.03
C LEU A 252 -5.60 -4.56 -7.75
N ILE A 253 -5.25 -5.13 -6.59
CA ILE A 253 -5.78 -4.70 -5.29
C ILE A 253 -5.40 -3.22 -5.04
N GLN A 254 -4.15 -2.85 -5.31
CA GLN A 254 -3.69 -1.47 -5.15
C GLN A 254 -4.42 -0.50 -6.09
N ALA A 255 -4.69 -0.91 -7.33
CA ALA A 255 -5.47 -0.11 -8.27
C ALA A 255 -6.90 0.13 -7.77
N VAL A 256 -7.56 -0.90 -7.24
CA VAL A 256 -8.89 -0.76 -6.63
C VAL A 256 -8.84 0.20 -5.45
N GLN A 257 -7.82 0.12 -4.60
CA GLN A 257 -7.64 1.05 -3.48
C GLN A 257 -7.46 2.50 -3.94
N LEU A 258 -6.65 2.75 -4.97
CA LEU A 258 -6.45 4.09 -5.53
C LEU A 258 -7.74 4.67 -6.13
N MET A 259 -8.54 3.84 -6.82
CA MET A 259 -9.82 4.26 -7.39
C MET A 259 -10.89 4.54 -6.34
N THR A 260 -10.84 3.86 -5.20
CA THR A 260 -11.86 3.97 -4.14
C THR A 260 -11.57 5.06 -3.12
N VAL A 261 -10.31 5.23 -2.74
CA VAL A 261 -9.89 6.16 -1.67
C VAL A 261 -9.32 7.47 -2.24
N GLY A 262 -9.02 7.49 -3.55
CA GLY A 262 -8.33 8.60 -4.19
C GLY A 262 -6.84 8.59 -3.86
N GLY A 263 -6.00 8.63 -4.89
CA GLY A 263 -4.56 8.66 -4.72
C GLY A 263 -3.85 9.20 -5.94
N ILE A 264 -2.57 9.54 -5.78
CA ILE A 264 -1.75 10.02 -6.89
C ILE A 264 -1.42 8.83 -7.79
N PRO A 265 -1.67 8.92 -9.11
CA PRO A 265 -1.25 7.88 -10.05
C PRO A 265 0.27 7.66 -10.00
N PRO A 266 0.76 6.40 -10.08
CA PRO A 266 2.19 6.12 -9.99
C PRO A 266 3.01 6.83 -11.08
N GLN A 267 4.20 7.30 -10.72
CA GLN A 267 5.19 7.78 -11.69
C GLN A 267 5.89 6.60 -12.39
N LEU A 268 6.46 6.86 -13.58
CA LEU A 268 7.21 5.85 -14.35
C LEU A 268 8.33 5.20 -13.54
N THR A 269 9.08 5.98 -12.76
CA THR A 269 10.16 5.49 -11.89
C THR A 269 9.64 4.50 -10.86
N THR A 270 8.55 4.82 -10.18
CA THR A 270 7.88 3.92 -9.22
C THR A 270 7.37 2.65 -9.90
N SER A 271 6.79 2.76 -11.09
CA SER A 271 6.33 1.61 -11.86
C SER A 271 7.49 0.70 -12.29
N LEU A 272 8.61 1.26 -12.74
CA LEU A 272 9.82 0.49 -13.08
C LEU A 272 10.43 -0.22 -11.85
N LEU A 273 10.46 0.45 -10.70
CA LEU A 273 10.89 -0.18 -9.44
C LEU A 273 9.96 -1.33 -9.05
N SER A 274 8.65 -1.13 -9.17
CA SER A 274 7.65 -2.18 -8.93
C SER A 274 7.82 -3.39 -9.88
N MET A 275 8.14 -3.15 -11.16
CA MET A 275 8.50 -4.20 -12.11
C MET A 275 9.72 -5.00 -11.64
N GLY A 276 10.80 -4.31 -11.24
CA GLY A 276 12.01 -4.95 -10.72
C GLY A 276 11.76 -5.75 -9.43
N GLU A 277 10.96 -5.21 -8.53
CA GLU A 277 10.57 -5.87 -7.28
C GLU A 277 9.79 -7.15 -7.55
N ARG A 278 8.76 -7.11 -8.41
CA ARG A 278 7.95 -8.29 -8.74
C ARG A 278 8.74 -9.34 -9.52
N TYR A 279 9.70 -8.92 -10.34
CA TYR A 279 10.68 -9.81 -10.97
C TYR A 279 11.50 -10.56 -9.90
N LEU A 280 12.13 -9.83 -8.99
CA LEU A 280 12.97 -10.41 -7.94
C LEU A 280 12.18 -11.27 -6.94
N ALA A 281 10.97 -10.87 -6.59
CA ALA A 281 10.06 -11.66 -5.75
C ALA A 281 9.70 -12.98 -6.45
N THR A 282 9.42 -12.96 -7.75
CA THR A 282 9.13 -14.20 -8.49
C THR A 282 10.32 -15.15 -8.51
N LEU A 283 11.53 -14.62 -8.69
CA LEU A 283 12.77 -15.41 -8.57
C LEU A 283 12.95 -15.97 -7.14
N PHE A 284 12.65 -15.17 -6.12
CA PHE A 284 12.70 -15.57 -4.71
C PHE A 284 11.74 -16.74 -4.41
N HIS A 285 10.47 -16.62 -4.81
CA HIS A 285 9.48 -17.69 -4.59
C HIS A 285 9.84 -18.96 -5.34
N ALA A 286 10.32 -18.85 -6.58
CA ALA A 286 10.83 -19.99 -7.34
C ALA A 286 12.00 -20.69 -6.61
N GLY A 287 13.00 -19.93 -6.17
CA GLY A 287 14.18 -20.44 -5.47
C GLY A 287 13.82 -21.11 -4.13
N THR A 288 13.07 -20.42 -3.27
CA THR A 288 12.63 -20.97 -1.97
C THR A 288 11.87 -22.29 -2.14
N THR A 289 10.94 -22.37 -3.09
CA THR A 289 10.11 -23.57 -3.30
C THR A 289 10.95 -24.78 -3.75
N VAL A 290 11.92 -24.56 -4.63
CA VAL A 290 12.89 -25.61 -5.03
C VAL A 290 13.69 -26.08 -3.83
N VAL A 291 14.23 -25.16 -3.04
CA VAL A 291 15.05 -25.51 -1.87
C VAL A 291 14.23 -26.26 -0.82
N LEU A 292 12.98 -25.89 -0.59
CA LEU A 292 12.07 -26.62 0.30
C LEU A 292 11.84 -28.06 -0.17
N ALA A 293 11.51 -28.25 -1.45
CA ALA A 293 11.28 -29.56 -2.03
C ALA A 293 12.55 -30.43 -1.98
N TYR A 294 13.70 -29.88 -2.36
CA TYR A 294 14.99 -30.57 -2.31
C TYR A 294 15.36 -30.97 -0.88
N SER A 295 15.25 -30.04 0.06
CA SER A 295 15.60 -30.29 1.45
C SER A 295 14.71 -31.36 2.09
N TYR A 296 13.43 -31.40 1.70
CA TYR A 296 12.53 -32.46 2.13
C TYR A 296 12.99 -33.83 1.63
N LYS A 297 13.28 -33.96 0.33
CA LYS A 297 13.76 -35.22 -0.27
C LYS A 297 15.05 -35.74 0.37
N ASN A 298 15.88 -34.84 0.89
CA ASN A 298 17.16 -35.17 1.52
C ASN A 298 17.11 -35.21 3.06
N GLY A 299 15.91 -35.22 3.67
CA GLY A 299 15.74 -35.45 5.11
C GLY A 299 15.94 -34.24 6.03
N PHE A 300 16.22 -33.05 5.49
CA PHE A 300 16.40 -31.81 6.27
C PHE A 300 15.34 -30.73 5.99
N GLY A 301 14.18 -31.14 5.47
CA GLY A 301 13.08 -30.25 5.09
C GLY A 301 12.61 -29.30 6.19
N ARG A 302 12.53 -29.75 7.46
CA ARG A 302 12.12 -28.89 8.59
C ARG A 302 13.12 -27.77 8.85
N LYS A 303 14.42 -28.07 8.76
CA LYS A 303 15.49 -27.07 8.96
C LYS A 303 15.47 -26.04 7.83
N ALA A 304 15.26 -26.48 6.59
CA ALA A 304 15.12 -25.59 5.45
C ALA A 304 13.87 -24.71 5.58
N PHE A 305 12.72 -25.28 5.94
CA PHE A 305 11.49 -24.53 6.21
C PHE A 305 11.72 -23.41 7.23
N LEU A 306 12.31 -23.72 8.39
CA LEU A 306 12.61 -22.72 9.40
C LEU A 306 13.56 -21.63 8.88
N THR A 307 14.65 -22.03 8.22
CA THR A 307 15.66 -21.09 7.71
C THR A 307 15.09 -20.15 6.66
N LEU A 308 14.30 -20.69 5.71
CA LEU A 308 13.67 -19.90 4.66
C LEU A 308 12.55 -19.00 5.20
N SER A 309 11.79 -19.47 6.19
CA SER A 309 10.77 -18.64 6.86
C SER A 309 11.41 -17.43 7.56
N ILE A 310 12.56 -17.64 8.20
CA ILE A 310 13.34 -16.54 8.82
C ILE A 310 13.89 -15.60 7.75
N ALA A 311 14.50 -16.13 6.68
CA ALA A 311 15.06 -15.30 5.61
C ALA A 311 13.99 -14.45 4.93
N HIS A 312 12.85 -15.06 4.58
CA HIS A 312 11.68 -14.36 4.05
C HIS A 312 11.17 -13.32 5.05
N GLY A 313 10.99 -13.72 6.32
CA GLY A 313 10.49 -12.81 7.35
C GLY A 313 11.38 -11.59 7.58
N ILE A 314 12.70 -11.72 7.42
CA ILE A 314 13.63 -10.58 7.45
C ILE A 314 13.38 -9.64 6.26
N VAL A 315 13.29 -10.16 5.03
CA VAL A 315 13.01 -9.32 3.84
C VAL A 315 11.70 -8.56 4.02
N ASP A 316 10.65 -9.25 4.45
CA ASP A 316 9.33 -8.65 4.64
C ASP A 316 9.26 -7.72 5.85
N THR A 317 10.13 -7.88 6.85
CA THR A 317 10.28 -6.92 7.95
C THR A 317 10.74 -5.56 7.40
N PHE A 318 11.74 -5.55 6.52
CA PHE A 318 12.18 -4.30 5.89
C PHE A 318 11.12 -3.72 4.95
N ALA A 319 10.40 -4.57 4.20
CA ALA A 319 9.29 -4.13 3.37
C ALA A 319 8.15 -3.49 4.19
N ALA A 320 7.75 -4.13 5.30
CA ALA A 320 6.73 -3.60 6.21
C ALA A 320 7.19 -2.30 6.89
N TYR A 321 8.46 -2.22 7.30
CA TYR A 321 9.01 -1.00 7.88
C TYR A 321 9.10 0.15 6.86
N TYR A 322 9.39 -0.16 5.59
CA TYR A 322 9.30 0.81 4.50
C TYR A 322 7.86 1.31 4.31
N GLN A 323 6.85 0.44 4.36
CA GLN A 323 5.45 0.86 4.25
C GLN A 323 5.04 1.85 5.34
N LEU A 324 5.58 1.69 6.56
CA LEU A 324 5.31 2.59 7.70
C LEU A 324 6.09 3.91 7.62
N THR A 325 7.30 3.91 7.09
CA THR A 325 8.21 5.07 7.15
C THR A 325 8.40 5.81 5.83
N GLN A 326 8.11 5.16 4.70
CA GLN A 326 8.41 5.61 3.34
C GLN A 326 9.90 5.97 3.12
N SER A 327 10.79 5.39 3.94
CA SER A 327 12.23 5.68 3.88
C SER A 327 12.91 5.06 2.67
N ARG A 328 13.52 5.88 1.81
CA ARG A 328 14.27 5.43 0.63
C ARG A 328 15.45 4.52 0.96
N ILE A 329 16.09 4.72 2.13
CA ILE A 329 17.20 3.87 2.58
C ILE A 329 16.69 2.47 2.89
N ILE A 330 15.56 2.36 3.58
CA ILE A 330 14.94 1.07 3.90
C ILE A 330 14.50 0.37 2.61
N LEU A 331 13.90 1.10 1.65
CA LEU A 331 13.54 0.55 0.35
C LEU A 331 14.75 -0.06 -0.38
N LEU A 332 15.88 0.66 -0.42
CA LEU A 332 17.12 0.18 -1.01
C LEU A 332 17.62 -1.10 -0.31
N ILE A 333 17.60 -1.13 1.03
CA ILE A 333 17.99 -2.31 1.80
C ILE A 333 17.10 -3.50 1.46
N THR A 334 15.77 -3.31 1.39
CA THR A 334 14.83 -4.36 0.99
C THR A 334 15.19 -4.96 -0.37
N TYR A 335 15.48 -4.12 -1.37
CA TYR A 335 15.83 -4.58 -2.71
C TYR A 335 17.18 -5.29 -2.78
N VAL A 336 18.19 -4.79 -2.05
CA VAL A 336 19.49 -5.45 -1.96
C VAL A 336 19.35 -6.83 -1.29
N LEU A 337 18.61 -6.91 -0.17
CA LEU A 337 18.37 -8.18 0.51
C LEU A 337 17.61 -9.17 -0.39
N LEU A 338 16.52 -8.73 -1.02
CA LEU A 338 15.74 -9.57 -1.92
C LEU A 338 16.59 -10.07 -3.09
N LEU A 339 17.39 -9.20 -3.71
CA LEU A 339 18.31 -9.58 -4.79
C LEU A 339 19.32 -10.65 -4.33
N LEU A 340 20.03 -10.38 -3.23
CA LEU A 340 21.08 -11.28 -2.73
C LEU A 340 20.52 -12.65 -2.35
N VAL A 341 19.39 -12.68 -1.63
CA VAL A 341 18.77 -13.94 -1.23
C VAL A 341 18.22 -14.70 -2.44
N SER A 342 17.58 -14.01 -3.39
CA SER A 342 17.12 -14.63 -4.65
C SER A 342 18.28 -15.25 -5.43
N LEU A 343 19.39 -14.54 -5.59
CA LEU A 343 20.56 -15.05 -6.31
C LEU A 343 21.17 -16.28 -5.62
N LEU A 344 21.29 -16.25 -4.29
CA LEU A 344 21.80 -17.38 -3.51
C LEU A 344 20.90 -18.60 -3.66
N LEU A 345 19.58 -18.42 -3.51
CA LEU A 345 18.60 -19.50 -3.62
C LEU A 345 18.55 -20.08 -5.03
N LEU A 346 18.65 -19.25 -6.06
CA LEU A 346 18.67 -19.73 -7.45
C LEU A 346 19.98 -20.43 -7.79
N HIS A 347 21.12 -19.89 -7.36
CA HIS A 347 22.41 -20.53 -7.57
C HIS A 347 22.43 -21.94 -6.97
N TYR A 348 21.95 -22.08 -5.73
CA TYR A 348 21.86 -23.37 -5.07
C TYR A 348 20.74 -24.26 -5.61
N GLY A 349 19.53 -23.71 -5.81
CA GLY A 349 18.35 -24.48 -6.18
C GLY A 349 18.38 -24.96 -7.63
N LEU A 350 18.76 -24.10 -8.59
CA LEU A 350 18.72 -24.45 -10.01
C LEU A 350 19.72 -25.52 -10.40
N SER A 351 20.88 -25.58 -9.73
CA SER A 351 21.82 -26.69 -9.96
C SER A 351 21.15 -28.03 -9.60
N LYS A 352 20.38 -28.07 -8.51
CA LYS A 352 19.66 -29.27 -8.07
C LYS A 352 18.51 -29.66 -8.99
N VAL A 353 17.76 -28.69 -9.53
CA VAL A 353 16.73 -29.01 -10.54
C VAL A 353 17.36 -29.66 -11.79
N ARG A 354 18.55 -29.21 -12.21
CA ARG A 354 19.24 -29.76 -13.39
C ARG A 354 19.85 -31.14 -13.16
N GLU A 355 20.17 -31.49 -11.91
CA GLU A 355 20.66 -32.82 -11.52
C GLU A 355 19.53 -33.88 -11.52
N GLU A 356 18.27 -33.47 -11.29
CA GLU A 356 17.11 -34.37 -11.23
C GLU A 356 16.70 -34.85 -12.65
N ARG A 357 16.85 -36.16 -12.91
CA ARG A 357 16.53 -36.75 -14.21
C ARG A 357 15.02 -36.89 -14.39
N GLU A 358 14.51 -36.61 -15.59
CA GLU A 358 13.08 -36.80 -15.91
C GLU A 358 12.63 -38.28 -15.78
N GLU A 359 13.57 -39.24 -15.83
CA GLU A 359 13.32 -40.69 -15.69
C GLU A 359 12.80 -41.09 -14.30
N ASP A 360 12.99 -40.25 -13.27
CA ASP A 360 12.49 -40.52 -11.92
C ASP A 360 10.98 -40.24 -11.78
N ARG A 361 10.28 -39.78 -12.85
CA ARG A 361 8.82 -39.55 -12.88
C ARG A 361 8.05 -40.87 -12.84
N ILE A 362 7.72 -41.33 -11.63
CA ILE A 362 6.70 -42.37 -11.44
C ILE A 362 5.33 -41.69 -11.59
N VAL A 363 4.72 -41.89 -12.76
CA VAL A 363 3.33 -41.51 -13.03
C VAL A 363 2.44 -42.57 -12.40
N TRP A 364 1.74 -42.22 -11.31
CA TRP A 364 0.63 -43.03 -10.79
C TRP A 364 -0.69 -42.55 -11.38
#